data_AF-A0AA35TY32-F1
#
_entry.id   AF-A0AA35TY32-F1
#
_cell.length_a   1.000
_cell.length_b   1.000
_cell.length_c   1.000
_cell.angle_alpha   90.00
_cell.angle_beta   90.00
_cell.angle_gamma   90.00
#
_symmetry.space_group_name_H-M   'P 1'
#
loop_
_entity.id
_entity.type
_entity.pdbx_description
1 polymer ?
#
loop_
_entity_poly.entity_id
_entity_poly.type
_entity_poly.pdbx_seq_one_letter_code
_entity_poly.pdbx_strand_id
1 'polypeptide(L)'
;MTYRSFCSPTKLLDLLIERFEIPLPEEATDLDTKKDPLMMKAVKVFKSYYLSPIQLRVVNVLRHWVDFHYYDFQRDQELLTRLHTFITSVKGKKMQKWVAALNRALDKKRDEIPSATKPVFTKKPLPVEWWLTQKPEEFNLLSLHPKDIARQLTLIMAENFHAIHPSELVDASWMKEKKKEMASPNLLKHTRFETMVFYVF
;
A
#
# COMPACT_ATOMS: atom_id res chain seq x y z
N MET A 1 -0.13 7.57 -5.12
CA MET A 1 -1.60 7.63 -4.92
C MET A 1 -2.41 7.53 -6.21
N THR A 2 -2.29 8.44 -7.19
CA THR A 2 -3.23 8.52 -8.33
C THR A 2 -2.81 7.81 -9.62
N TYR A 3 -1.62 7.21 -9.67
CA TYR A 3 -1.05 6.66 -10.93
C TYR A 3 -1.95 5.65 -11.65
N ARG A 4 -2.83 4.95 -10.92
CA ARG A 4 -3.73 3.91 -11.43
C ARG A 4 -4.77 4.41 -12.43
N SER A 5 -4.99 5.72 -12.52
CA SER A 5 -5.87 6.29 -13.56
C SER A 5 -5.22 6.33 -14.94
N PHE A 6 -3.87 6.30 -15.02
CA PHE A 6 -3.14 6.46 -16.28
C PHE A 6 -2.03 5.42 -16.51
N CYS A 7 -1.70 4.57 -15.53
CA CYS A 7 -0.68 3.54 -15.63
C CYS A 7 -1.05 2.31 -14.78
N SER A 8 -0.81 1.10 -15.29
CA SER A 8 -1.02 -0.12 -14.52
C SER A 8 0.12 -0.35 -13.51
N PRO A 9 -0.14 -1.04 -12.38
CA PRO A 9 0.91 -1.43 -11.42
C PRO A 9 2.08 -2.14 -12.10
N THR A 10 1.81 -3.13 -12.96
CA THR A 10 2.85 -3.87 -13.70
C THR A 10 3.69 -2.95 -14.58
N LYS A 11 3.04 -2.05 -15.34
CA LYS A 11 3.76 -1.12 -16.22
C LYS A 11 4.57 -0.10 -15.43
N LEU A 12 4.07 0.36 -14.28
CA LEU A 12 4.81 1.24 -13.39
C LEU A 12 6.07 0.55 -12.87
N LEU A 13 5.98 -0.72 -12.46
CA LEU A 13 7.14 -1.49 -12.02
C LEU A 13 8.17 -1.62 -13.14
N ASP A 14 7.75 -1.98 -14.36
CA ASP A 14 8.65 -2.11 -15.51
C ASP A 14 9.39 -0.79 -15.80
N LEU A 15 8.69 0.35 -15.78
CA LEU A 15 9.29 1.67 -15.99
C LEU A 15 10.26 2.07 -14.86
N LEU A 16 9.98 1.66 -13.62
CA LEU A 16 10.88 1.91 -12.49
C LEU A 16 12.16 1.06 -12.59
N ILE A 17 12.05 -0.19 -13.05
CA ILE A 17 13.20 -1.07 -13.32
C ILE A 17 14.05 -0.48 -14.45
N GLU A 18 13.43 -0.08 -15.57
CA GLU A 18 14.12 0.60 -16.67
C GLU A 18 14.85 1.87 -16.18
N ARG A 19 14.20 2.66 -15.31
CA ARG A 19 14.80 3.86 -14.73
C ARG A 19 15.94 3.55 -13.76
N PHE A 20 15.98 2.36 -13.17
CA PHE A 20 17.05 1.92 -12.27
C PHE A 20 18.28 1.44 -13.03
N GLU A 21 18.08 0.77 -14.17
CA GLU A 21 19.09 0.14 -15.01
C GLU A 21 19.63 1.08 -16.10
N ILE A 22 20.06 2.27 -15.70
CA ILE A 22 20.64 3.24 -16.64
C ILE A 22 22.00 2.73 -17.14
N PRO A 23 22.21 2.59 -18.46
CA PRO A 23 23.47 2.12 -19.01
C PRO A 23 24.60 3.12 -18.75
N LEU A 24 25.83 2.63 -18.68
CA LEU A 24 27.00 3.50 -18.69
C LEU A 24 27.20 4.10 -20.09
N PRO A 25 27.82 5.29 -20.19
CA PRO A 25 28.19 5.87 -21.49
C PRO A 25 29.01 4.88 -22.33
N GLU A 26 28.74 4.77 -23.63
CA GLU A 26 29.36 3.79 -24.55
C GLU A 26 30.90 3.89 -24.57
N GLU A 27 31.42 5.11 -24.44
CA GLU A 27 32.86 5.42 -24.36
C GLU A 27 33.55 4.76 -23.15
N ALA A 28 32.80 4.44 -22.11
CA ALA A 28 33.28 3.78 -20.89
C ALA A 28 33.16 2.25 -20.92
N THR A 29 32.46 1.69 -21.91
CA THR A 29 32.31 0.24 -22.07
C THR A 29 33.47 -0.41 -22.81
N ASP A 30 34.17 0.36 -23.67
CA ASP A 30 35.34 -0.11 -24.42
C ASP A 30 36.49 -0.56 -23.51
N LEU A 31 37.12 -1.68 -23.86
CA LEU A 31 38.17 -2.30 -23.05
C LEU A 31 39.48 -1.48 -23.08
N ASP A 32 39.74 -0.75 -24.16
CA ASP A 32 40.92 0.09 -24.31
C ASP A 32 40.80 1.43 -23.54
N THR A 33 39.61 2.02 -23.45
CA THR A 33 39.35 3.23 -22.65
C THR A 33 39.23 2.98 -21.15
N LYS A 34 38.98 1.74 -20.69
CA LYS A 34 38.97 1.38 -19.26
C LYS A 34 40.33 1.53 -18.56
N LYS A 35 41.42 1.57 -19.31
CA LYS A 35 42.78 1.79 -18.77
C LYS A 35 43.11 3.28 -18.58
N ASP A 36 42.31 4.20 -19.14
CA ASP A 36 42.51 5.64 -18.97
C ASP A 36 42.08 6.08 -17.55
N PRO A 37 43.00 6.62 -16.73
CA PRO A 37 42.68 7.14 -15.39
C PRO A 37 41.59 8.23 -15.41
N LEU A 38 41.53 9.05 -16.46
CA LEU A 38 40.55 10.12 -16.61
C LEU A 38 39.14 9.54 -16.80
N MET A 39 39.03 8.52 -17.66
CA MET A 39 37.76 7.85 -17.95
C MET A 39 37.25 7.06 -16.74
N MET A 40 38.14 6.38 -16.00
CA MET A 40 37.77 5.72 -14.74
C MET A 40 37.25 6.72 -13.69
N LYS A 41 37.84 7.93 -13.63
CA LYS A 41 37.37 9.02 -12.76
C LYS A 41 36.00 9.55 -13.20
N ALA A 42 35.80 9.77 -14.50
CA ALA A 42 34.53 10.20 -15.07
C ALA A 42 33.40 9.19 -14.78
N VAL A 43 33.64 7.90 -14.97
CA VAL A 43 32.70 6.81 -14.64
C VAL A 43 32.36 6.80 -13.15
N LYS A 44 33.35 7.03 -12.28
CA LYS A 44 33.12 7.07 -10.83
C LYS A 44 32.25 8.26 -10.43
N VAL A 45 32.49 9.43 -11.02
CA VAL A 45 31.70 10.65 -10.82
C VAL A 45 30.27 10.44 -11.33
N PHE A 46 30.09 9.89 -12.53
CA PHE A 46 28.77 9.56 -13.09
C PHE A 46 27.99 8.61 -12.16
N LYS A 47 28.64 7.54 -11.68
CA LYS A 47 28.04 6.61 -10.71
C LYS A 47 27.60 7.31 -9.43
N SER A 48 28.42 8.20 -8.88
CA SER A 48 28.11 8.84 -7.59
C SER A 48 27.13 9.99 -7.68
N TYR A 49 27.22 10.83 -8.73
CA TYR A 49 26.40 12.05 -8.87
C TYR A 49 25.12 11.83 -9.68
N TYR A 50 25.09 10.87 -10.60
CA TYR A 50 23.94 10.64 -11.48
C TYR A 50 23.20 9.34 -11.15
N LEU A 51 23.87 8.20 -11.21
CA LEU A 51 23.23 6.90 -11.01
C LEU A 51 22.73 6.73 -9.56
N SER A 52 23.58 7.00 -8.57
CA SER A 52 23.24 6.75 -7.17
C SER A 52 22.00 7.53 -6.69
N PRO A 53 21.81 8.82 -7.01
CA PRO A 53 20.58 9.53 -6.63
C PRO A 53 19.33 8.99 -7.31
N ILE A 54 19.42 8.58 -8.58
CA ILE A 54 18.29 8.04 -9.33
C ILE A 54 17.88 6.69 -8.75
N GLN A 55 18.85 5.78 -8.58
CA GLN A 55 18.61 4.46 -7.97
C GLN A 55 18.01 4.58 -6.57
N LEU A 56 18.49 5.52 -5.76
CA LEU A 56 17.93 5.80 -4.45
C LEU A 56 16.48 6.28 -4.53
N ARG A 57 16.15 7.17 -5.47
CA ARG A 57 14.77 7.65 -5.67
C ARG A 57 13.84 6.54 -6.10
N VAL A 58 14.27 5.66 -7.01
CA VAL A 58 13.48 4.49 -7.43
C VAL A 58 13.19 3.59 -6.23
N VAL A 59 14.20 3.25 -5.43
CA VAL A 59 14.00 2.40 -4.25
C VAL A 59 13.12 3.09 -3.20
N ASN A 60 13.23 4.41 -3.04
CA ASN A 60 12.32 5.15 -2.15
C ASN A 60 10.87 5.12 -2.64
N VAL A 61 10.63 5.21 -3.95
CA VAL A 61 9.29 5.05 -4.53
C VAL A 61 8.77 3.64 -4.28
N LEU A 62 9.58 2.60 -4.52
CA LEU A 62 9.21 1.21 -4.24
C LEU A 62 8.91 0.98 -2.76
N ARG A 63 9.72 1.54 -1.87
CA ARG A 63 9.49 1.47 -0.42
C ARG A 63 8.17 2.14 -0.04
N HIS A 64 7.92 3.36 -0.51
CA HIS A 64 6.67 4.05 -0.25
C HIS A 64 5.47 3.30 -0.82
N TRP A 65 5.63 2.66 -1.97
CA TRP A 65 4.61 1.81 -2.58
C TRP A 65 4.29 0.60 -1.69
N VAL A 66 5.30 -0.10 -1.19
CA VAL A 66 5.13 -1.23 -0.25
C VAL A 66 4.52 -0.76 1.08
N ASP A 67 4.98 0.35 1.63
CA ASP A 67 4.54 0.84 2.95
C ASP A 67 3.07 1.28 2.95
N PHE A 68 2.63 2.02 1.92
CA PHE A 68 1.32 2.71 1.91
C PHE A 68 0.32 2.19 0.86
N HIS A 69 0.79 1.41 -0.10
CA HIS A 69 0.01 0.96 -1.26
C HIS A 69 0.16 -0.55 -1.50
N TYR A 70 0.31 -1.32 -0.41
CA TYR A 70 0.54 -2.76 -0.44
C TYR A 70 -0.58 -3.56 -1.12
N TYR A 71 -1.80 -3.04 -1.14
CA TYR A 71 -2.96 -3.70 -1.76
C TYR A 71 -2.78 -4.02 -3.26
N ASP A 72 -1.89 -3.34 -3.98
CA ASP A 72 -1.57 -3.73 -5.37
C ASP A 72 -0.87 -5.09 -5.41
N PHE A 73 0.06 -5.34 -4.49
CA PHE A 73 0.79 -6.59 -4.37
C PHE A 73 -0.05 -7.71 -3.75
N GLN A 74 -1.06 -7.37 -2.92
CA GLN A 74 -2.02 -8.35 -2.41
C GLN A 74 -3.00 -8.83 -3.50
N ARG A 75 -3.36 -7.96 -4.43
CA ARG A 75 -4.28 -8.28 -5.53
C ARG A 75 -3.58 -9.01 -6.68
N ASP A 76 -2.29 -8.76 -6.88
CA ASP A 76 -1.49 -9.32 -7.95
C ASP A 76 -0.20 -9.96 -7.41
N GLN A 77 -0.24 -11.29 -7.29
CA GLN A 77 0.90 -12.07 -6.79
C GLN A 77 2.07 -12.08 -7.79
N GLU A 78 1.81 -11.95 -9.09
CA GLU A 78 2.86 -11.88 -10.11
C GLU A 78 3.68 -10.60 -9.96
N LEU A 79 3.00 -9.48 -9.69
CA LEU A 79 3.63 -8.19 -9.39
C LEU A 79 4.59 -8.30 -8.20
N LEU A 80 4.16 -8.98 -7.13
CA LEU A 80 4.98 -9.20 -5.95
C LEU A 80 6.21 -10.07 -6.27
N THR A 81 6.03 -11.16 -7.03
CA THR A 81 7.15 -12.01 -7.46
C THR A 81 8.15 -11.23 -8.31
N ARG A 82 7.69 -10.43 -9.29
CA ARG A 82 8.57 -9.56 -10.09
C ARG A 82 9.35 -8.57 -9.24
N LEU A 83 8.70 -7.92 -8.28
CA LEU A 83 9.38 -7.02 -7.35
C LEU A 83 10.47 -7.77 -6.58
N HIS A 84 10.18 -8.97 -6.07
CA HIS A 84 11.15 -9.80 -5.37
C HIS A 84 12.34 -10.20 -6.25
N THR A 85 12.09 -10.59 -7.51
CA THR A 85 13.13 -10.91 -8.50
C THR A 85 14.03 -9.71 -8.75
N PHE A 86 13.45 -8.52 -8.95
CA PHE A 86 14.20 -7.28 -9.13
C PHE A 86 15.05 -6.95 -7.90
N ILE A 87 14.49 -6.99 -6.69
CA ILE A 87 15.24 -6.69 -5.46
C ILE A 87 16.43 -7.64 -5.29
N THR A 88 16.26 -8.92 -5.65
CA THR A 88 17.31 -9.95 -5.57
C THR A 88 18.41 -9.74 -6.61
N SER A 89 18.09 -9.16 -7.78
CA SER A 89 19.07 -8.88 -8.83
C SER A 89 19.96 -7.67 -8.53
N VAL A 90 19.54 -6.76 -7.63
CA VAL A 90 20.29 -5.53 -7.29
C VAL A 90 21.60 -5.84 -6.56
N LYS A 91 22.72 -5.54 -7.23
CA LYS A 91 24.08 -5.71 -6.70
C LYS A 91 24.65 -4.39 -6.16
N GLY A 92 25.54 -4.50 -5.15
CA GLY A 92 26.36 -3.37 -4.66
C GLY A 92 26.19 -3.05 -3.18
N LYS A 93 27.31 -2.89 -2.46
CA LYS A 93 27.34 -2.71 -0.99
C LYS A 93 26.45 -1.58 -0.46
N LYS A 94 26.38 -0.44 -1.17
CA LYS A 94 25.53 0.70 -0.77
C LYS A 94 24.04 0.40 -0.92
N MET A 95 23.67 -0.39 -1.93
CA MET A 95 22.28 -0.73 -2.24
C MET A 95 21.73 -1.83 -1.34
N GLN A 96 22.58 -2.72 -0.83
CA GLN A 96 22.18 -3.82 0.06
C GLN A 96 21.48 -3.33 1.35
N LYS A 97 21.88 -2.18 1.90
CA LYS A 97 21.16 -1.59 3.06
C LYS A 97 19.71 -1.23 2.73
N TRP A 98 19.46 -0.73 1.53
CA TRP A 98 18.13 -0.32 1.08
C TRP A 98 17.28 -1.51 0.65
N VAL A 99 17.89 -2.48 -0.03
CA VAL A 99 17.29 -3.79 -0.32
C VAL A 99 16.85 -4.46 0.98
N ALA A 100 17.69 -4.49 2.01
CA ALA A 100 17.34 -5.03 3.31
C ALA A 100 16.19 -4.26 3.98
N ALA A 101 16.14 -2.93 3.85
CA ALA A 101 15.04 -2.13 4.37
C ALA A 101 13.72 -2.41 3.63
N LEU A 102 13.77 -2.60 2.31
CA LEU A 102 12.61 -2.94 1.48
C LEU A 102 12.10 -4.36 1.77
N ASN A 103 13.00 -5.33 1.90
CA ASN A 103 12.66 -6.69 2.33
C ASN A 103 12.01 -6.69 3.72
N ARG A 104 12.57 -5.95 4.69
CA ARG A 104 11.92 -5.80 6.01
C ARG A 104 10.52 -5.18 5.92
N ALA A 105 10.30 -4.24 5.00
CA ALA A 105 8.97 -3.66 4.80
C ALA A 105 8.01 -4.71 4.21
N LEU A 106 8.46 -5.51 3.24
CA LEU A 106 7.70 -6.61 2.66
C LEU A 106 7.37 -7.69 3.71
N ASP A 107 8.37 -8.12 4.49
CA ASP A 107 8.20 -9.11 5.56
C ASP A 107 7.22 -8.59 6.60
N LYS A 108 7.33 -7.32 7.01
CA LYS A 108 6.36 -6.69 7.91
C LYS A 108 4.93 -6.71 7.34
N LYS A 109 4.76 -6.50 6.04
CA LYS A 109 3.43 -6.56 5.39
C LYS A 109 2.91 -7.98 5.18
N ARG A 110 3.78 -8.97 5.10
CA ARG A 110 3.44 -10.40 5.05
C ARG A 110 3.06 -10.95 6.43
N ASP A 111 3.81 -10.55 7.46
CA ASP A 111 3.64 -10.95 8.85
C ASP A 111 2.69 -10.02 9.62
N GLU A 112 2.20 -8.94 8.99
CA GLU A 112 1.01 -8.20 9.40
C GLU A 112 -0.19 -9.17 9.30
N ILE A 113 -0.27 -10.09 10.27
CA ILE A 113 -1.55 -10.45 10.89
C ILE A 113 -2.28 -9.11 11.09
N PRO A 114 -3.60 -9.00 10.83
CA PRO A 114 -4.37 -7.79 11.12
C PRO A 114 -4.46 -7.57 12.63
N SER A 115 -3.32 -7.38 13.28
CA SER A 115 -3.15 -6.80 14.59
C SER A 115 -3.24 -5.31 14.34
N ALA A 116 -4.48 -4.85 14.17
CA ALA A 116 -4.82 -3.46 14.33
C ALA A 116 -4.09 -2.99 15.58
N THR A 117 -3.12 -2.09 15.41
CA THR A 117 -2.39 -1.49 16.53
C THR A 117 -3.47 -0.87 17.40
N LYS A 118 -3.82 -1.52 18.51
CA LYS A 118 -5.01 -1.13 19.26
C LYS A 118 -4.81 0.31 19.70
N PRO A 119 -5.71 1.24 19.32
CA PRO A 119 -5.57 2.62 19.72
C PRO A 119 -5.49 2.70 21.24
N VAL A 120 -4.46 3.40 21.74
CA VAL A 120 -4.29 3.63 23.17
C VAL A 120 -5.21 4.77 23.56
N PHE A 121 -6.30 4.44 24.24
CA PHE A 121 -7.23 5.43 24.75
C PHE A 121 -6.81 5.91 26.14
N THR A 122 -6.82 7.22 26.34
CA THR A 122 -6.50 7.85 27.64
C THR A 122 -7.66 7.75 28.64
N LYS A 123 -8.89 7.62 28.15
CA LYS A 123 -10.11 7.43 28.95
C LYS A 123 -10.60 6.00 28.82
N LYS A 124 -11.11 5.43 29.92
CA LYS A 124 -11.80 4.13 29.88
C LYS A 124 -13.07 4.24 29.03
N PRO A 125 -13.41 3.21 28.23
CA PRO A 125 -14.67 3.19 27.51
C PRO A 125 -15.85 3.22 28.49
N LEU A 126 -16.94 3.86 28.08
CA LEU A 126 -18.17 3.86 28.85
C LEU A 126 -18.71 2.43 28.96
N PRO A 127 -19.30 2.04 30.11
CA PRO A 127 -19.93 0.74 30.23
C PRO A 127 -21.11 0.61 29.27
N VAL A 128 -21.33 -0.61 28.79
CA VAL A 128 -22.48 -0.95 27.92
C VAL A 128 -23.77 -0.80 28.74
N GLU A 129 -24.75 -0.05 28.24
CA GLU A 129 -26.09 0.04 28.85
C GLU A 129 -26.96 -1.08 28.26
N TRP A 130 -27.48 -1.94 29.14
CA TRP A 130 -28.37 -3.03 28.76
C TRP A 130 -29.83 -2.64 29.04
N TRP A 131 -30.76 -3.21 28.27
CA TRP A 131 -32.20 -2.96 28.41
C TRP A 131 -32.96 -4.24 28.80
N LEU A 132 -33.59 -4.94 27.84
CA LEU A 132 -34.45 -6.10 28.12
C LEU A 132 -33.68 -7.43 28.11
N THR A 133 -32.60 -7.52 27.36
CA THR A 133 -31.81 -8.75 27.25
C THR A 133 -30.32 -8.46 27.12
N GLN A 134 -29.52 -9.42 27.56
CA GLN A 134 -28.07 -9.47 27.34
C GLN A 134 -27.69 -10.65 26.44
N LYS A 135 -28.66 -11.49 26.06
CA LYS A 135 -28.44 -12.70 25.28
C LYS A 135 -28.48 -12.37 23.78
N PRO A 136 -27.42 -12.65 23.01
CA PRO A 136 -27.37 -12.37 21.58
C PRO A 136 -28.53 -12.97 20.79
N GLU A 137 -29.07 -14.11 21.23
CA GLU A 137 -30.17 -14.81 20.57
C GLU A 137 -31.50 -14.04 20.65
N GLU A 138 -31.63 -13.16 21.63
CA GLU A 138 -32.84 -12.36 21.89
C GLU A 138 -32.69 -10.91 21.38
N PHE A 139 -31.59 -10.59 20.68
CA PHE A 139 -31.32 -9.25 20.18
C PHE A 139 -32.31 -8.86 19.08
N ASN A 140 -33.03 -7.77 19.33
CA ASN A 140 -33.90 -7.11 18.37
C ASN A 140 -33.86 -5.60 18.63
N LEU A 141 -34.44 -4.81 17.73
CA LEU A 141 -34.41 -3.35 17.80
C LEU A 141 -35.03 -2.78 19.10
N LEU A 142 -36.00 -3.49 19.67
CA LEU A 142 -36.73 -3.08 20.87
C LEU A 142 -36.16 -3.67 22.17
N SER A 143 -35.33 -4.71 22.08
CA SER A 143 -34.75 -5.40 23.23
C SER A 143 -33.41 -4.82 23.65
N LEU A 144 -32.74 -4.10 22.75
CA LEU A 144 -31.48 -3.41 22.96
C LEU A 144 -31.68 -1.95 23.39
N HIS A 145 -30.73 -1.43 24.16
CA HIS A 145 -30.76 -0.03 24.60
C HIS A 145 -30.45 0.91 23.41
N PRO A 146 -31.29 1.92 23.10
CA PRO A 146 -31.12 2.74 21.89
C PRO A 146 -29.78 3.49 21.84
N LYS A 147 -29.24 3.92 22.98
CA LYS A 147 -27.91 4.55 23.01
C LYS A 147 -26.79 3.58 22.65
N ASP A 148 -26.89 2.32 23.06
CA ASP A 148 -25.85 1.33 22.76
C ASP A 148 -25.96 0.85 21.32
N ILE A 149 -27.18 0.78 20.77
CA ILE A 149 -27.36 0.60 19.32
C ILE A 149 -26.61 1.72 18.56
N ALA A 150 -26.82 2.98 18.93
CA ALA A 150 -26.13 4.10 18.31
C ALA A 150 -24.59 4.01 18.46
N ARG A 151 -24.08 3.64 19.65
CA ARG A 151 -22.64 3.45 19.88
C ARG A 151 -22.06 2.35 18.99
N GLN A 152 -22.69 1.17 18.94
CA GLN A 152 -22.21 0.04 18.15
C GLN A 152 -22.29 0.32 16.65
N LEU A 153 -23.39 0.93 16.18
CA LEU A 153 -23.50 1.38 14.79
C LEU A 153 -22.39 2.39 14.45
N THR A 154 -22.11 3.35 15.33
CA THR A 154 -21.02 4.32 15.13
C THR A 154 -19.66 3.62 15.00
N LEU A 155 -19.38 2.63 15.85
CA LEU A 155 -18.12 1.87 15.77
C LEU A 155 -18.02 1.11 14.44
N ILE A 156 -19.07 0.40 14.03
CA ILE A 156 -19.09 -0.35 12.77
C ILE A 156 -18.96 0.59 11.57
N MET A 157 -19.65 1.74 11.59
CA MET A 157 -19.55 2.76 10.54
C MET A 157 -18.14 3.33 10.46
N ALA A 158 -17.53 3.66 11.60
CA ALA A 158 -16.17 4.17 11.67
C ALA A 158 -15.16 3.13 11.17
N GLU A 159 -15.30 1.85 11.51
CA GLU A 159 -14.46 0.77 11.00
C GLU A 159 -14.57 0.63 9.48
N ASN A 160 -15.80 0.61 8.96
CA ASN A 160 -16.03 0.54 7.51
C ASN A 160 -15.47 1.77 6.79
N PHE A 161 -15.60 2.96 7.36
CA PHE A 161 -15.07 4.20 6.81
C PHE A 161 -13.54 4.22 6.80
N HIS A 162 -12.89 3.84 7.90
CA HIS A 162 -11.42 3.77 7.97
C HIS A 162 -10.82 2.68 7.05
N ALA A 163 -11.59 1.66 6.70
CA ALA A 163 -11.16 0.64 5.75
C ALA A 163 -11.12 1.15 4.29
N ILE A 164 -11.73 2.29 3.98
CA ILE A 164 -11.74 2.84 2.61
C ILE A 164 -10.35 3.33 2.24
N HIS A 165 -9.74 2.72 1.22
CA HIS A 165 -8.46 3.17 0.72
C HIS A 165 -8.61 4.36 -0.26
N PRO A 166 -7.68 5.34 -0.25
CA PRO A 166 -7.73 6.45 -1.20
C PRO A 166 -7.72 6.05 -2.68
N SER A 167 -7.17 4.86 -3.01
CA SER A 167 -7.21 4.30 -4.36
C SER A 167 -8.61 4.01 -4.87
N GLU A 168 -9.54 3.68 -3.97
CA GLU A 168 -10.95 3.38 -4.29
C GLU A 168 -11.71 4.64 -4.71
N LEU A 169 -11.17 5.81 -4.39
CA LEU A 169 -11.75 7.13 -4.67
C LEU A 169 -11.12 7.81 -5.90
N VAL A 170 -10.17 7.15 -6.57
CA VAL A 170 -9.54 7.72 -7.76
C VAL A 170 -10.46 7.54 -8.97
N ASP A 171 -10.58 8.61 -9.76
CA ASP A 171 -11.23 8.62 -11.09
C ASP A 171 -12.68 8.09 -11.08
N ALA A 172 -13.43 8.40 -10.01
CA ALA A 172 -14.81 7.96 -9.84
C ALA A 172 -15.00 6.45 -10.09
N SER A 173 -14.00 5.64 -9.72
CA SER A 173 -13.98 4.21 -10.06
C SER A 173 -15.17 3.42 -9.52
N TRP A 174 -15.79 3.90 -8.42
CA TRP A 174 -17.01 3.35 -7.85
C TRP A 174 -18.27 3.58 -8.70
N MET A 175 -18.26 4.55 -9.63
CA MET A 175 -19.38 4.78 -10.56
C MET A 175 -19.27 3.92 -11.83
N LYS A 176 -18.14 3.23 -12.05
CA LYS A 176 -17.91 2.43 -13.25
C LYS A 176 -18.52 1.03 -13.09
N GLU A 177 -19.70 0.83 -13.65
CA GLU A 177 -20.55 -0.37 -13.45
C GLU A 177 -19.81 -1.71 -13.57
N LYS A 178 -18.93 -1.85 -14.57
CA LYS A 178 -18.20 -3.10 -14.84
C LYS A 178 -17.07 -3.43 -13.85
N LYS A 179 -16.57 -2.45 -13.09
CA LYS A 179 -15.37 -2.60 -12.24
C LYS A 179 -15.52 -2.06 -10.82
N LYS A 180 -16.66 -1.46 -10.46
CA LYS A 180 -16.86 -0.83 -9.15
C LYS A 180 -16.61 -1.76 -7.96
N GLU A 181 -17.05 -3.02 -8.03
CA GLU A 181 -16.82 -4.00 -6.95
C GLU A 181 -15.35 -4.34 -6.75
N MET A 182 -14.57 -4.40 -7.83
CA MET A 182 -13.15 -4.71 -7.77
C MET A 182 -12.30 -3.47 -7.43
N ALA A 183 -12.73 -2.30 -7.93
CA ALA A 183 -12.01 -1.05 -7.77
C ALA A 183 -12.23 -0.42 -6.38
N SER A 184 -13.46 -0.46 -5.87
CA SER A 184 -13.91 0.26 -4.67
C SER A 184 -14.72 -0.62 -3.69
N PRO A 185 -14.19 -1.78 -3.26
CA PRO A 185 -14.95 -2.74 -2.44
C PRO A 185 -15.33 -2.20 -1.05
N ASN A 186 -14.43 -1.48 -0.37
CA ASN A 186 -14.69 -0.99 1.00
C ASN A 186 -15.64 0.19 0.98
N LEU A 187 -15.52 1.07 -0.03
CA LEU A 187 -16.48 2.14 -0.24
C LEU A 187 -17.90 1.59 -0.44
N LEU A 188 -18.06 0.61 -1.33
CA LEU A 188 -19.36 0.00 -1.58
C LEU A 188 -19.92 -0.73 -0.36
N LYS A 189 -19.06 -1.39 0.41
CA LYS A 189 -19.44 -1.99 1.70
C LYS A 189 -19.99 -0.93 2.66
N HIS A 190 -19.32 0.21 2.79
CA HIS A 190 -19.75 1.32 3.63
C HIS A 190 -21.09 1.90 3.17
N THR A 191 -21.25 2.22 1.88
CA THR A 191 -22.51 2.75 1.34
C THR A 191 -23.68 1.78 1.49
N ARG A 192 -23.45 0.47 1.26
CA ARG A 192 -24.47 -0.58 1.48
C ARG A 192 -24.89 -0.66 2.94
N PHE A 193 -23.92 -0.59 3.85
CA PHE A 193 -24.19 -0.62 5.28
C PHE A 193 -25.01 0.59 5.73
N GLU A 194 -24.66 1.81 5.31
CA GLU A 194 -25.45 3.01 5.61
C GLU A 194 -26.86 2.91 5.06
N THR A 195 -27.02 2.41 3.83
CA THR A 195 -28.32 2.20 3.21
C THR A 195 -29.17 1.23 4.02
N MET A 196 -28.59 0.10 4.47
CA MET A 196 -29.28 -0.86 5.33
C MET A 196 -29.74 -0.24 6.64
N VAL A 197 -28.87 0.54 7.31
CA VAL A 197 -29.23 1.23 8.56
C VAL A 197 -30.37 2.21 8.31
N PHE A 198 -30.33 2.99 7.23
CA PHE A 198 -31.39 3.92 6.88
C PHE A 198 -32.75 3.24 6.59
N TYR A 199 -32.78 2.01 6.07
CA TYR A 199 -34.04 1.30 5.86
C TYR A 199 -34.62 0.66 7.13
N VAL A 200 -33.80 0.45 8.16
CA VAL A 200 -34.20 -0.18 9.42
C VAL A 200 -34.74 0.83 10.44
N PHE A 201 -34.34 2.10 10.33
CA PHE A 201 -34.73 3.21 11.21
C PHE A 201 -35.61 4.23 10.50
#